data_AF-A0A183H5H5-F1
#
_entry.id   AF-A0A183H5H5-F1
#
_cell.length_a   1.000
_cell.length_b   1.000
_cell.length_c   1.000
_cell.angle_alpha   90.00
_cell.angle_beta   90.00
_cell.angle_gamma   90.00
#
_symmetry.space_group_name_H-M   'P 1'
#
loop_
_entity.id
_entity.type
_entity.pdbx_description
1 polymer ?
#
loop_
_entity_poly.entity_id
_entity_poly.type
_entity_poly.pdbx_seq_one_letter_code
_entity_poly.pdbx_strand_id
1 'polypeptide(L)' 'MFIQVQETPNPATLKFIPGKTIMGKGKGTLNFTNFLSAKRSPLAM' A
#
# COMPACT_ATOMS: atom_id res chain seq x y z
N MET A 1 -2.44 15.00 -7.19
CA MET A 1 -3.06 14.07 -6.21
C MET A 1 -2.23 14.16 -4.94
N PHE A 2 -2.85 14.39 -3.79
CA PHE A 2 -2.15 14.49 -2.51
C PHE A 2 -2.21 13.15 -1.77
N ILE A 3 -1.08 12.72 -1.21
CA ILE A 3 -0.98 11.51 -0.39
C ILE A 3 -0.47 11.97 0.97
N GLN A 4 -1.26 11.72 2.02
CA GLN A 4 -0.83 12.01 3.38
C GLN A 4 0.10 10.89 3.87
N VAL A 5 1.16 11.26 4.57
CA VAL A 5 2.08 10.31 5.20
C VAL A 5 1.82 10.34 6.71
N GLN A 6 1.69 9.18 7.31
CA GLN A 6 1.62 9.01 8.76
C GLN A 6 2.80 8.15 9.20
N GLU A 7 3.48 8.62 10.24
CA GLU A 7 4.49 7.83 10.94
C GLU A 7 3.84 6.61 11.58
N THR A 8 4.61 5.53 11.70
CA THR A 8 4.17 4.33 12.38
C THR A 8 5.09 4.07 13.57
N PRO A 9 4.64 3.31 14.60
CA PRO A 9 5.49 2.96 15.73
C PRO A 9 6.75 2.18 15.33
N ASN A 10 6.74 1.53 14.16
CA ASN A 10 7.91 0.86 13.62
C ASN A 10 8.69 1.84 12.72
N PRO A 11 9.94 2.19 13.06
CA PRO A 11 10.74 3.17 12.30
C PRO A 11 11.10 2.69 10.89
N ALA A 12 11.02 1.38 10.62
CA ALA A 12 11.25 0.82 9.30
C ALA A 12 10.01 0.87 8.38
N THR A 13 8.89 1.42 8.86
CA THR A 13 7.64 1.47 8.09
C THR A 13 6.97 2.84 8.10
N LEU A 14 6.32 3.17 6.98
CA LEU A 14 5.55 4.40 6.79
C LEU A 14 4.17 4.05 6.23
N LYS A 15 3.16 4.82 6.63
CA LYS A 15 1.79 4.64 6.15
C LYS A 15 1.39 5.78 5.21
N PHE A 16 0.95 5.42 4.02
CA PHE A 16 0.49 6.37 3.00
C PHE A 16 -1.04 6.34 2.87
N ILE A 17 -1.68 7.51 2.93
CA ILE A 17 -3.14 7.68 2.87
C ILE A 17 -3.48 8.53 1.63
N PRO A 18 -3.79 7.90 0.49
CA PRO A 18 -4.03 8.58 -0.79
C PRO A 18 -5.40 9.29 -0.92
N GLY A 19 -6.22 9.29 0.13
CA GLY A 19 -7.57 9.90 0.12
C GLY A 19 -8.59 9.21 -0.80
N LYS A 20 -8.22 8.11 -1.46
CA LYS A 20 -9.08 7.28 -2.33
C LYS A 20 -8.85 5.80 -2.07
N THR A 21 -9.89 4.99 -2.26
CA THR A 21 -9.79 3.54 -2.13
C THR A 21 -8.93 2.94 -3.25
N ILE A 22 -7.87 2.20 -2.88
CA ILE A 22 -6.95 1.56 -3.83
C ILE A 22 -7.37 0.12 -4.14
N MET A 23 -7.63 -0.66 -3.10
CA MET A 23 -8.19 -2.00 -3.24
C MET A 23 -9.70 -1.86 -3.44
N GLY A 24 -10.16 -1.91 -4.70
CA GLY A 24 -11.56 -1.69 -5.09
C GLY A 24 -12.58 -2.46 -4.24
N LYS A 25 -13.86 -2.04 -4.28
CA LYS A 25 -14.93 -2.56 -3.41
C LYS A 25 -14.88 -4.10 -3.30
N GLY A 26 -14.78 -4.60 -2.06
CA GLY A 26 -14.80 -6.04 -1.76
C GLY A 26 -13.45 -6.76 -1.81
N LYS A 27 -12.35 -6.09 -2.17
CA LYS A 27 -11.00 -6.67 -2.03
C LYS A 27 -10.42 -6.30 -0.65
N GLY A 28 -9.89 -7.30 0.08
CA GLY A 28 -9.32 -7.16 1.43
C GLY A 28 -7.98 -6.42 1.46
N THR A 29 -7.05 -6.78 2.36
CA THR A 29 -5.68 -6.24 2.35
C THR A 29 -4.75 -7.21 1.64
N LEU A 30 -3.85 -6.72 0.79
CA LEU A 30 -2.78 -7.52 0.17
C LEU A 30 -1.44 -7.21 0.83
N ASN A 31 -0.66 -8.27 1.07
CA ASN A 31 0.71 -8.16 1.54
C ASN A 31 1.67 -8.63 0.43
N PHE A 32 2.73 -7.87 0.21
CA PHE A 32 3.78 -8.15 -0.77
C PHE A 32 5.12 -8.14 -0.04
N THR A 33 5.76 -9.30 0.08
CA THR A 33 7.02 -9.46 0.83
C THR A 33 8.24 -9.58 -0.09
N ASN A 34 8.04 -9.78 -1.39
CA ASN A 34 9.10 -9.89 -2.38
C ASN A 34 8.64 -9.43 -3.77
N PHE A 35 9.60 -9.21 -4.67
CA PHE A 35 9.36 -8.71 -6.03
C PHE A 35 8.41 -9.61 -6.86
N LEU A 36 8.53 -10.94 -6.75
CA LEU A 36 7.66 -11.87 -7.49
C LEU A 36 6.19 -11.72 -7.06
N SER A 37 5.94 -11.53 -5.75
CA SER A 37 4.59 -11.32 -5.23
C SER A 37 3.99 -10.00 -5.71
N ALA A 38 4.82 -8.99 -5.95
CA ALA A 38 4.40 -7.66 -6.38
C ALA A 38 3.93 -7.60 -7.84
N LYS A 39 4.39 -8.51 -8.72
CA LYS A 39 4.07 -8.55 -10.17
C LYS A 39 2.57 -8.51 -10.50
N ARG A 40 1.70 -8.95 -9.60
CA ARG A 40 0.23 -8.93 -9.78
C ARG A 40 -0.41 -7.56 -9.55
N SER A 41 0.35 -6.56 -9.13
CA SER A 41 -0.12 -5.20 -8.86
C SER A 41 0.79 -4.18 -9.55
N PRO A 42 0.27 -3.38 -10.49
CA PRO A 42 1.07 -2.33 -11.15
C PRO A 42 1.50 -1.22 -10.19
N LEU A 43 0.91 -1.13 -8.99
CA LEU A 43 1.31 -0.18 -7.95
C LEU A 43 2.38 -0.74 -6.99
N ALA A 44 2.57 -2.06 -6.97
CA ALA A 44 3.54 -2.70 -6.08
C ALA A 44 4.82 -3.13 -6.82
N MET A 45 4.73 -3.36 -8.13
CA MET A 45 5.85 -3.78 -8.99
C MET A 45 6.83 -2.65 -9.28
#